data_AF-A0A6P1I407-F1
#
_entry.id   AF-A0A6P1I407-F1
#
_cell.length_a   1.000
_cell.length_b   1.000
_cell.length_c   1.000
_cell.angle_alpha   90.00
_cell.angle_beta   90.00
_cell.angle_gamma   90.00
#
_symmetry.space_group_name_H-M   'P 1'
#
loop_
_entity.id
_entity.type
_entity.pdbx_description
1 polymer ?
#
loop_
_entity_poly.entity_id
_entity_poly.type
_entity_poly.pdbx_seq_one_letter_code
_entity_poly.pdbx_strand_id
1 'polypeptide(L)'
;MVETWELRARFARALSVMYGREVPTYTTLRQVTGEVNADFAEREPAEAERWGSLDRVTAELHGAIRLGSAAELRQAAILFAGFGMHPVGFYDLRDAATPVPVVGTVFRPIDSFELNHNPFGIFTSVLTTADHRFFDADLHARLERFLAGRSLFPTELLHLAALAAEEGGVTAPSAERFVSLATTVLARTELPVDKGWYSQLEAVSPVAAEVGASAGTHIHALRPRVLDIDELSRRMRALGFTMVDGIQGPPEWDGPAVLLRQTSFRAMSKPHRFISSGGTVVGERFAGAEARGLALTPPGREIYDRLAAADADAAEWDRRFPRTEAELGSRGMAYFTYRREGDRHIAEPIVYEDFLPAPTEDACTRAEVDCGARYHLPWLAETLGRAVHDPFALYQEQQDRSRERTAS
;
A
#
# COMPACT_ATOMS: atom_id res chain seq x y z
N MET A 1 -0.24 16.48 -24.23
CA MET A 1 0.28 15.20 -23.70
C MET A 1 -0.40 14.99 -22.36
N VAL A 2 -0.74 13.77 -21.98
CA VAL A 2 -1.27 13.45 -20.65
C VAL A 2 -0.08 13.26 -19.73
N GLU A 3 0.03 14.10 -18.71
CA GLU A 3 1.15 14.10 -17.76
C GLU A 3 1.10 12.88 -16.83
N THR A 4 2.24 12.59 -16.20
CA THR A 4 2.41 11.42 -15.33
C THR A 4 1.41 11.38 -14.16
N TRP A 5 1.23 12.49 -13.43
CA TRP A 5 0.24 12.57 -12.35
C TRP A 5 -1.19 12.34 -12.85
N GLU A 6 -1.53 12.82 -14.05
CA GLU A 6 -2.85 12.60 -14.66
C GLU A 6 -3.06 11.13 -15.02
N LEU A 7 -2.03 10.46 -15.58
CA LEU A 7 -2.07 9.02 -15.86
C LEU A 7 -2.35 8.23 -14.59
N ARG A 8 -1.62 8.55 -13.51
CA ARG A 8 -1.79 7.91 -12.20
C ARG A 8 -3.18 8.16 -11.62
N ALA A 9 -3.70 9.38 -11.70
CA ALA A 9 -5.06 9.70 -11.26
C ALA A 9 -6.14 8.95 -12.08
N ARG A 10 -5.97 8.86 -13.41
CA ARG A 10 -6.88 8.09 -14.28
C ARG A 10 -6.84 6.61 -13.94
N PHE A 11 -5.65 6.07 -13.66
CA PHE A 11 -5.46 4.68 -13.25
C PHE A 11 -6.09 4.37 -11.89
N ALA A 12 -5.82 5.17 -10.87
CA ALA A 12 -6.42 5.03 -9.54
C ALA A 12 -7.95 5.06 -9.61
N ARG A 13 -8.53 5.96 -10.42
CA ARG A 13 -9.98 6.02 -10.66
C ARG A 13 -10.51 4.79 -11.40
N ALA A 14 -9.77 4.30 -12.40
CA ALA A 14 -10.18 3.12 -13.17
C ALA A 14 -10.15 1.84 -12.29
N LEU A 15 -9.12 1.66 -11.47
CA LEU A 15 -9.08 0.63 -10.42
C LEU A 15 -10.23 0.80 -9.43
N SER A 16 -10.51 2.05 -9.06
CA SER A 16 -11.72 2.52 -8.38
C SER A 16 -12.98 1.77 -8.78
N VAL A 17 -13.36 2.05 -10.02
CA VAL A 17 -14.59 1.56 -10.65
C VAL A 17 -14.54 0.06 -10.85
N MET A 18 -13.40 -0.49 -11.27
CA MET A 18 -13.23 -1.93 -11.46
C MET A 18 -13.43 -2.69 -10.14
N TYR A 19 -12.74 -2.28 -9.08
CA TYR A 19 -12.78 -2.95 -7.78
C TYR A 19 -14.17 -2.88 -7.14
N GLY A 20 -14.89 -1.75 -7.29
CA GLY A 20 -16.28 -1.63 -6.84
C GLY A 20 -17.27 -2.58 -7.54
N ARG A 21 -17.01 -2.95 -8.79
CA ARG A 21 -17.80 -3.98 -9.51
C ARG A 21 -17.51 -5.39 -9.00
N GLU A 22 -16.28 -5.64 -8.55
CA GLU A 22 -15.87 -6.95 -8.01
C GLU A 22 -16.24 -7.15 -6.54
N VAL A 23 -16.22 -6.07 -5.77
CA VAL A 23 -16.40 -6.05 -4.32
C VAL A 23 -17.49 -5.03 -3.97
N PRO A 24 -18.78 -5.39 -3.99
CA PRO A 24 -19.87 -4.44 -3.73
C PRO A 24 -19.75 -3.69 -2.40
N THR A 25 -19.25 -4.35 -1.34
CA THR A 25 -18.94 -3.72 -0.04
C THR A 25 -18.02 -2.51 -0.16
N TYR A 26 -17.07 -2.54 -1.10
CA TYR A 26 -16.16 -1.42 -1.35
C TYR A 26 -16.91 -0.19 -1.91
N THR A 27 -17.95 -0.38 -2.71
CA THR A 27 -18.76 0.73 -3.22
C THR A 27 -19.46 1.46 -2.07
N THR A 28 -20.07 0.71 -1.15
CA THR A 28 -20.68 1.28 0.07
C THR A 28 -19.64 1.95 0.95
N LEU A 29 -18.49 1.29 1.20
CA LEU A 29 -17.39 1.85 1.98
C LEU A 29 -16.92 3.19 1.40
N ARG A 30 -16.74 3.28 0.08
CA ARG A 30 -16.30 4.51 -0.58
C ARG A 30 -17.32 5.63 -0.48
N GLN A 31 -18.61 5.32 -0.58
CA GLN A 31 -19.67 6.29 -0.37
C GLN A 31 -19.64 6.83 1.06
N VAL A 32 -19.64 5.95 2.08
CA VAL A 32 -19.61 6.37 3.50
C VAL A 32 -18.33 7.15 3.82
N THR A 33 -17.19 6.77 3.22
CA THR A 33 -15.94 7.52 3.37
C THR A 33 -16.08 8.96 2.85
N GLY A 34 -16.72 9.15 1.70
CA GLY A 34 -16.98 10.49 1.15
C GLY A 34 -17.91 11.32 2.03
N GLU A 35 -18.97 10.71 2.58
CA GLU A 35 -19.89 11.36 3.51
C GLU A 35 -19.19 11.78 4.81
N VAL A 36 -18.36 10.90 5.39
CA VAL A 36 -17.58 11.21 6.60
C VAL A 36 -16.59 12.35 6.35
N ASN A 37 -15.89 12.36 5.22
CA ASN A 37 -14.95 13.43 4.88
C ASN A 37 -15.67 14.77 4.68
N ALA A 38 -16.84 14.77 4.04
CA ALA A 38 -17.65 15.98 3.87
C ALA A 38 -18.12 16.53 5.22
N ASP A 39 -18.70 15.68 6.08
CA ASP A 39 -19.17 16.08 7.41
C ASP A 39 -18.01 16.59 8.29
N PHE A 40 -16.83 15.96 8.19
CA PHE A 40 -15.63 16.42 8.88
C PHE A 40 -15.19 17.80 8.38
N ALA A 41 -15.18 18.03 7.06
CA ALA A 41 -14.81 19.31 6.48
C ALA A 41 -15.79 20.44 6.82
N GLU A 42 -17.07 20.13 6.99
CA GLU A 42 -18.07 21.09 7.49
C GLU A 42 -17.86 21.44 8.96
N ARG A 43 -17.49 20.46 9.79
CA ARG A 43 -17.27 20.64 11.24
C ARG A 43 -15.93 21.32 11.55
N GLU A 44 -14.87 20.94 10.83
CA GLU A 44 -13.49 21.37 11.07
C GLU A 44 -12.77 21.77 9.76
N PRO A 45 -13.17 22.88 9.11
CA PRO A 45 -12.64 23.25 7.79
C PRO A 45 -11.12 23.40 7.75
N ALA A 46 -10.53 23.97 8.80
CA ALA A 46 -9.08 24.17 8.88
C ALA A 46 -8.30 22.85 9.02
N GLU A 47 -8.86 21.85 9.69
CA GLU A 47 -8.22 20.54 9.88
C GLU A 47 -8.38 19.66 8.64
N ALA A 48 -9.49 19.81 7.91
CA ALA A 48 -9.74 19.04 6.68
C ALA A 48 -8.77 19.38 5.54
N GLU A 49 -8.43 20.66 5.38
CA GLU A 49 -7.49 21.10 4.33
C GLU A 49 -6.01 20.98 4.75
N ARG A 50 -5.75 20.70 6.04
CA ARG A 50 -4.40 20.54 6.59
C ARG A 50 -3.61 19.42 5.91
N TRP A 51 -4.31 18.40 5.44
CA TRP A 51 -3.73 17.20 4.83
C TRP A 51 -3.72 17.24 3.29
N GLY A 52 -4.01 18.41 2.71
CA GLY A 52 -4.24 18.62 1.28
C GLY A 52 -5.70 18.99 1.00
N SER A 53 -6.00 19.37 -0.25
CA SER A 53 -7.38 19.71 -0.61
C SER A 53 -8.33 18.54 -0.36
N LEU A 54 -9.58 18.83 0.02
CA LEU A 54 -10.60 17.81 0.27
C LEU A 54 -10.80 16.89 -0.94
N ASP A 55 -10.72 17.44 -2.15
CA ASP A 55 -10.78 16.68 -3.40
C ASP A 55 -9.62 15.69 -3.53
N ARG A 56 -8.38 16.09 -3.15
CA ARG A 56 -7.21 15.20 -3.13
C ARG A 56 -7.44 14.08 -2.11
N VAL A 57 -7.79 14.42 -0.87
CA VAL A 57 -8.02 13.45 0.21
C VAL A 57 -9.10 12.44 -0.18
N THR A 58 -10.19 12.91 -0.78
CA THR A 58 -11.31 12.04 -1.19
C THR A 58 -10.98 11.16 -2.41
N ALA A 59 -10.06 11.62 -3.27
CA ALA A 59 -9.57 10.85 -4.41
C ALA A 59 -8.42 9.90 -4.08
N GLU A 60 -7.79 10.06 -2.91
CA GLU A 60 -6.64 9.28 -2.46
C GLU A 60 -7.01 7.81 -2.22
N LEU A 61 -6.17 6.93 -2.76
CA LEU A 61 -6.38 5.49 -2.77
C LEU A 61 -5.04 4.77 -2.56
N HIS A 62 -5.10 3.65 -1.85
CA HIS A 62 -3.94 2.79 -1.63
C HIS A 62 -4.28 1.35 -1.99
N GLY A 63 -3.56 0.81 -2.97
CA GLY A 63 -3.75 -0.53 -3.47
C GLY A 63 -2.82 -1.54 -2.82
N ALA A 64 -3.15 -2.82 -2.96
CA ALA A 64 -2.23 -3.92 -2.72
C ALA A 64 -2.38 -4.98 -3.82
N ILE A 65 -1.25 -5.47 -4.35
CA ILE A 65 -1.19 -6.62 -5.26
C ILE A 65 -0.15 -7.62 -4.78
N ARG A 66 -0.28 -8.86 -5.26
CA ARG A 66 0.60 -9.96 -4.91
C ARG A 66 1.06 -10.67 -6.17
N LEU A 67 2.36 -10.99 -6.21
CA LEU A 67 3.05 -11.59 -7.34
C LEU A 67 3.73 -12.89 -6.90
N GLY A 68 3.95 -13.80 -7.84
CA GLY A 68 4.53 -15.10 -7.56
C GLY A 68 6.03 -15.18 -7.81
N SER A 69 6.57 -14.38 -8.74
CA SER A 69 7.97 -14.50 -9.15
C SER A 69 8.72 -13.17 -9.27
N ALA A 70 10.06 -13.26 -9.24
CA ALA A 70 10.95 -12.13 -9.48
C ALA A 70 10.76 -11.51 -10.87
N ALA A 71 10.44 -12.33 -11.89
CA ALA A 71 10.16 -11.84 -13.24
C ALA A 71 8.88 -10.99 -13.28
N GLU A 72 7.83 -11.43 -12.60
CA GLU A 72 6.58 -10.66 -12.45
C GLU A 72 6.82 -9.36 -11.69
N LEU A 73 7.63 -9.37 -10.63
CA LEU A 73 7.98 -8.17 -9.88
C LEU A 73 8.75 -7.15 -10.73
N ARG A 74 9.69 -7.60 -11.56
CA ARG A 74 10.39 -6.74 -12.53
C ARG A 74 9.42 -6.09 -13.53
N GLN A 75 8.45 -6.85 -14.03
CA GLN A 75 7.43 -6.33 -14.94
C GLN A 75 6.49 -5.34 -14.26
N ALA A 76 6.10 -5.60 -13.01
CA ALA A 76 5.33 -4.64 -12.21
C ALA A 76 6.09 -3.33 -11.99
N ALA A 77 7.41 -3.38 -11.80
CA ALA A 77 8.24 -2.17 -11.71
C ALA A 77 8.21 -1.33 -12.99
N ILE A 78 8.21 -1.97 -14.17
CA ILE A 78 8.06 -1.30 -15.46
C ILE A 78 6.66 -0.68 -15.57
N LEU A 79 5.62 -1.45 -15.24
CA LEU A 79 4.23 -0.98 -15.25
C LEU A 79 4.06 0.28 -14.39
N PHE A 80 4.50 0.25 -13.14
CA PHE A 80 4.29 1.33 -12.20
C PHE A 80 5.19 2.54 -12.46
N ALA A 81 6.36 2.35 -13.08
CA ALA A 81 7.18 3.46 -13.57
C ALA A 81 6.41 4.33 -14.59
N GLY A 82 5.58 3.71 -15.44
CA GLY A 82 4.73 4.45 -16.40
C GLY A 82 3.69 5.37 -15.75
N PHE A 83 3.44 5.20 -14.46
CA PHE A 83 2.59 6.07 -13.64
C PHE A 83 3.40 6.98 -12.69
N GLY A 84 4.72 7.09 -12.88
CA GLY A 84 5.61 7.89 -12.02
C GLY A 84 5.77 7.33 -10.62
N MET A 85 5.57 6.03 -10.44
CA MET A 85 5.68 5.37 -9.14
C MET A 85 7.01 4.63 -9.01
N HIS A 86 7.65 4.81 -7.87
CA HIS A 86 8.96 4.29 -7.54
C HIS A 86 8.87 3.34 -6.35
N PRO A 87 9.71 2.28 -6.30
CA PRO A 87 9.73 1.38 -5.15
C PRO A 87 10.31 2.10 -3.93
N VAL A 88 9.55 2.15 -2.85
CA VAL A 88 9.90 2.76 -1.58
C VAL A 88 9.75 1.73 -0.46
N GLY A 89 10.81 1.59 0.34
CA GLY A 89 10.88 0.64 1.45
C GLY A 89 10.97 -0.82 1.02
N PHE A 90 11.50 -1.63 1.92
CA PHE A 90 11.49 -3.09 1.84
C PHE A 90 10.70 -3.64 3.02
N TYR A 91 9.76 -4.54 2.77
CA TYR A 91 8.88 -5.10 3.78
C TYR A 91 9.05 -6.60 3.80
N ASP A 92 9.57 -7.15 4.89
CA ASP A 92 9.67 -8.60 5.09
C ASP A 92 8.54 -9.09 6.00
N LEU A 93 7.62 -9.85 5.44
CA LEU A 93 6.46 -10.39 6.18
C LEU A 93 6.71 -11.83 6.65
N ARG A 94 7.88 -12.40 6.34
CA ARG A 94 8.21 -13.78 6.72
C ARG A 94 8.49 -13.91 8.21
N ASP A 95 8.97 -12.86 8.84
CA ASP A 95 9.33 -12.84 10.25
C ASP A 95 8.29 -12.09 11.12
N ALA A 96 7.11 -11.80 10.55
CA ALA A 96 5.98 -11.28 11.29
C ALA A 96 5.46 -12.31 12.33
N ALA A 97 4.72 -11.84 13.35
CA ALA A 97 4.14 -12.70 14.38
C ALA A 97 3.29 -13.85 13.80
N THR A 98 2.62 -13.60 12.67
CA THR A 98 2.06 -14.64 11.80
C THR A 98 2.82 -14.60 10.47
N PRO A 99 3.80 -15.50 10.27
CA PRO A 99 4.63 -15.54 9.07
C PRO A 99 3.83 -15.68 7.78
N VAL A 100 4.14 -14.85 6.80
CA VAL A 100 3.61 -14.94 5.43
C VAL A 100 4.80 -15.05 4.48
N PRO A 101 4.81 -15.99 3.50
CA PRO A 101 5.95 -16.24 2.63
C PRO A 101 6.11 -15.17 1.53
N VAL A 102 6.18 -13.90 1.90
CA VAL A 102 6.29 -12.78 0.98
C VAL A 102 7.25 -11.71 1.48
N VAL A 103 7.93 -11.08 0.53
CA VAL A 103 8.57 -9.77 0.73
C VAL A 103 7.95 -8.75 -0.23
N GLY A 104 8.09 -7.46 0.02
CA GLY A 104 7.47 -6.45 -0.82
C GLY A 104 8.08 -5.06 -0.73
N THR A 105 7.51 -4.16 -1.53
CA THR A 105 7.83 -2.73 -1.59
C THR A 105 6.56 -1.96 -1.93
N VAL A 106 6.56 -0.64 -1.72
CA VAL A 106 5.46 0.22 -2.11
C VAL A 106 5.86 0.97 -3.38
N PHE A 107 5.07 0.87 -4.45
CA PHE A 107 5.23 1.76 -5.59
C PHE A 107 4.38 3.01 -5.39
N ARG A 108 5.00 4.17 -5.25
CA ARG A 108 4.32 5.47 -5.10
C ARG A 108 5.14 6.61 -5.72
N PRO A 109 4.53 7.77 -6.03
CA PRO A 109 5.31 8.97 -6.34
C PRO A 109 6.19 9.39 -5.15
N ILE A 110 7.31 10.02 -5.46
CA ILE A 110 8.29 10.50 -4.47
C ILE A 110 8.51 12.01 -4.53
N ASP A 111 8.07 12.66 -5.61
CA ASP A 111 8.13 14.10 -5.73
C ASP A 111 6.91 14.77 -5.08
N SER A 112 7.13 15.88 -4.37
CA SER A 112 6.06 16.58 -3.65
C SER A 112 4.98 17.15 -4.57
N PHE A 113 5.34 17.61 -5.78
CA PHE A 113 4.34 18.07 -6.75
C PHE A 113 3.46 16.91 -7.20
N GLU A 114 4.06 15.75 -7.50
CA GLU A 114 3.34 14.53 -7.88
C GLU A 114 2.43 14.01 -6.76
N LEU A 115 2.90 14.01 -5.50
CA LEU A 115 2.13 13.61 -4.31
C LEU A 115 0.94 14.54 -4.03
N ASN A 116 1.12 15.84 -4.26
CA ASN A 116 0.05 16.83 -4.09
C ASN A 116 -1.07 16.66 -5.13
N HIS A 117 -0.74 16.25 -6.35
CA HIS A 117 -1.73 16.01 -7.40
C HIS A 117 -2.42 14.65 -7.26
N ASN A 118 -1.64 13.60 -7.03
CA ASN A 118 -2.18 12.26 -6.84
C ASN A 118 -1.20 11.35 -6.08
N PRO A 119 -1.47 11.05 -4.79
CA PRO A 119 -0.58 10.22 -3.97
C PRO A 119 -0.82 8.72 -4.11
N PHE A 120 -1.49 8.24 -5.17
CA PHE A 120 -1.81 6.81 -5.30
C PHE A 120 -0.56 5.94 -5.14
N GLY A 121 -0.60 5.06 -4.14
CA GLY A 121 0.45 4.11 -3.82
C GLY A 121 -0.08 2.67 -3.89
N ILE A 122 0.77 1.74 -4.31
CA ILE A 122 0.42 0.32 -4.39
C ILE A 122 1.47 -0.56 -3.73
N PHE A 123 1.08 -1.19 -2.63
CA PHE A 123 1.89 -2.20 -1.97
C PHE A 123 1.97 -3.44 -2.86
N THR A 124 3.19 -3.82 -3.24
CA THR A 124 3.44 -4.95 -4.14
C THR A 124 4.33 -5.95 -3.42
N SER A 125 3.78 -7.13 -3.15
CA SER A 125 4.55 -8.25 -2.58
C SER A 125 4.77 -9.36 -3.58
N VAL A 126 5.81 -10.16 -3.34
CA VAL A 126 6.17 -11.32 -4.14
C VAL A 126 6.39 -12.52 -3.23
N LEU A 127 5.95 -13.71 -3.66
CA LEU A 127 6.22 -14.96 -2.95
C LEU A 127 7.73 -15.20 -2.83
N THR A 128 8.17 -15.63 -1.65
CA THR A 128 9.53 -16.11 -1.41
C THR A 128 9.62 -17.60 -1.65
N THR A 129 9.38 -18.01 -2.89
CA THR A 129 9.27 -19.43 -3.30
C THR A 129 10.50 -20.26 -2.96
N ALA A 130 11.69 -19.66 -2.89
CA ALA A 130 12.94 -20.33 -2.54
C ALA A 130 13.20 -20.42 -1.01
N ASP A 131 12.28 -19.91 -0.18
CA ASP A 131 12.40 -19.99 1.27
C ASP A 131 11.89 -21.36 1.77
N HIS A 132 12.83 -22.23 2.12
CA HIS A 132 12.55 -23.61 2.53
C HIS A 132 11.84 -23.75 3.89
N ARG A 133 11.67 -22.65 4.63
CA ARG A 133 10.77 -22.62 5.79
C ARG A 133 9.30 -22.79 5.39
N PHE A 134 8.96 -22.43 4.15
CA PHE A 134 7.59 -22.45 3.63
C PHE A 134 7.41 -23.45 2.49
N PHE A 135 8.41 -23.59 1.61
CA PHE A 135 8.31 -24.43 0.41
C PHE A 135 9.42 -25.49 0.41
N ASP A 136 9.05 -26.75 0.60
CA ASP A 136 9.97 -27.86 0.41
C ASP A 136 10.45 -27.94 -1.06
N ALA A 137 11.47 -28.76 -1.32
CA ALA A 137 12.09 -28.84 -2.64
C ALA A 137 11.13 -29.28 -3.77
N ASP A 138 10.15 -30.17 -3.50
CA ASP A 138 9.17 -30.59 -4.50
C ASP A 138 8.17 -29.47 -4.77
N LEU A 139 7.62 -28.88 -3.70
CA LEU A 139 6.64 -27.81 -3.79
C LEU A 139 7.24 -26.57 -4.47
N HIS A 140 8.48 -26.21 -4.12
CA HIS A 140 9.25 -25.16 -4.79
C HIS A 140 9.34 -25.39 -6.30
N ALA A 141 9.83 -26.56 -6.72
CA ALA A 141 10.04 -26.86 -8.15
C ALA A 141 8.73 -26.85 -8.95
N ARG A 142 7.63 -27.33 -8.36
CA ARG A 142 6.30 -27.34 -8.98
C ARG A 142 5.71 -25.93 -9.07
N LEU A 143 5.85 -25.14 -8.01
CA LEU A 143 5.41 -23.75 -7.96
C LEU A 143 6.16 -22.88 -8.97
N GLU A 144 7.49 -22.98 -9.04
CA GLU A 144 8.30 -22.28 -10.04
C GLU A 144 7.89 -22.64 -11.47
N ARG A 145 7.64 -23.93 -11.75
CA ARG A 145 7.17 -24.37 -13.07
C ARG A 145 5.80 -23.77 -13.42
N PHE A 146 4.88 -23.73 -12.46
CA PHE A 146 3.57 -23.11 -12.66
C PHE A 146 3.69 -21.62 -12.94
N LEU A 147 4.47 -20.90 -12.13
CA LEU A 147 4.69 -19.45 -12.27
C LEU A 147 5.41 -19.08 -13.57
N ALA A 148 6.41 -19.86 -13.98
CA ALA A 148 7.11 -19.66 -15.26
C ALA A 148 6.21 -19.94 -16.48
N GLY A 149 5.13 -20.71 -16.30
CA GLY A 149 4.18 -21.04 -17.36
C GLY A 149 3.10 -19.98 -17.61
N ARG A 150 2.96 -18.96 -16.75
CA ARG A 150 1.97 -17.89 -16.90
C ARG A 150 2.62 -16.56 -17.29
N SER A 151 1.84 -15.68 -17.89
CA SER A 151 2.24 -14.32 -18.23
C SER A 151 1.19 -13.34 -17.74
N LEU A 152 1.56 -12.49 -16.76
CA LEU A 152 0.64 -11.54 -16.16
C LEU A 152 0.50 -10.25 -16.98
N PHE A 153 1.62 -9.71 -17.46
CA PHE A 153 1.66 -8.39 -18.11
C PHE A 153 1.89 -8.54 -19.62
N PRO A 154 0.91 -8.16 -20.47
CA PRO A 154 1.08 -8.21 -21.92
C PRO A 154 2.20 -7.29 -22.41
N THR A 155 2.87 -7.65 -23.50
CA THR A 155 3.97 -6.86 -24.10
C THR A 155 3.56 -5.43 -24.44
N GLU A 156 2.34 -5.23 -24.97
CA GLU A 156 1.81 -3.90 -25.28
C GLU A 156 1.71 -3.01 -24.04
N LEU A 157 1.27 -3.58 -22.90
CA LEU A 157 1.16 -2.86 -21.64
C LEU A 157 2.55 -2.40 -21.16
N LEU A 158 3.53 -3.29 -21.20
CA LEU A 158 4.89 -2.97 -20.77
C LEU A 158 5.57 -1.94 -21.68
N HIS A 159 5.30 -1.99 -22.99
CA HIS A 159 5.79 -0.99 -23.94
C HIS A 159 5.21 0.40 -23.67
N LEU A 160 3.89 0.50 -23.46
CA LEU A 160 3.23 1.76 -23.12
C LEU A 160 3.71 2.33 -21.78
N ALA A 161 3.93 1.46 -20.79
CA ALA A 161 4.45 1.87 -19.49
C ALA A 161 5.89 2.41 -19.59
N ALA A 162 6.76 1.73 -20.34
CA ALA A 162 8.12 2.19 -20.58
C ALA A 162 8.16 3.54 -21.31
N LEU A 163 7.35 3.69 -22.36
CA LEU A 163 7.22 4.95 -23.10
C LEU A 163 6.73 6.09 -22.19
N ALA A 164 5.72 5.83 -21.36
CA ALA A 164 5.19 6.83 -20.42
C ALA A 164 6.23 7.27 -19.39
N ALA A 165 7.05 6.33 -18.89
CA ALA A 165 8.11 6.62 -17.95
C ALA A 165 9.26 7.44 -18.58
N GLU A 166 9.61 7.16 -19.84
CA GLU A 166 10.68 7.84 -20.56
C GLU A 166 10.30 9.27 -20.95
N GLU A 167 9.07 9.48 -21.42
CA GLU A 167 8.59 10.77 -21.96
C GLU A 167 7.91 11.65 -20.89
N GLY A 168 7.80 11.18 -19.65
CA GLY A 168 7.07 11.88 -18.57
C GLY A 168 5.55 11.99 -18.80
N GLY A 169 5.00 11.15 -19.68
CA GLY A 169 3.62 11.16 -20.11
C GLY A 169 3.43 10.50 -21.47
N VAL A 170 2.20 10.45 -21.96
CA VAL A 170 1.90 9.92 -23.32
C VAL A 170 0.78 10.70 -24.00
N THR A 171 0.53 10.43 -25.29
CA THR A 171 -0.63 11.01 -25.99
C THR A 171 -1.96 10.55 -25.36
N ALA A 172 -3.05 11.30 -25.56
CA ALA A 172 -4.34 10.93 -24.99
C ALA A 172 -4.85 9.53 -25.41
N PRO A 173 -4.76 9.12 -26.69
CA PRO A 173 -5.11 7.75 -27.08
C PRO A 173 -4.24 6.68 -26.41
N SER A 174 -2.93 6.92 -26.32
CA SER A 174 -2.00 6.01 -25.62
C SER A 174 -2.31 5.93 -24.13
N ALA A 175 -2.68 7.05 -23.50
CA ALA A 175 -3.06 7.11 -22.09
C ALA A 175 -4.31 6.25 -21.81
N GLU A 176 -5.35 6.38 -22.63
CA GLU A 176 -6.57 5.58 -22.53
C GLU A 176 -6.28 4.09 -22.67
N ARG A 177 -5.47 3.72 -23.68
CA ARG A 177 -5.08 2.33 -23.91
C ARG A 177 -4.25 1.78 -22.75
N PHE A 178 -3.27 2.55 -22.27
CA PHE A 178 -2.39 2.17 -21.17
C PHE A 178 -3.18 1.93 -19.87
N VAL A 179 -4.00 2.90 -19.46
CA VAL A 179 -4.84 2.79 -18.26
C VAL A 179 -5.81 1.62 -18.37
N SER A 180 -6.43 1.41 -19.53
CA SER A 180 -7.34 0.27 -19.75
C SER A 180 -6.62 -1.06 -19.57
N LEU A 181 -5.47 -1.26 -20.22
CA LEU A 181 -4.70 -2.49 -20.12
C LEU A 181 -4.20 -2.75 -18.70
N ALA A 182 -3.67 -1.72 -18.03
CA ALA A 182 -3.21 -1.82 -16.64
C ALA A 182 -4.36 -2.22 -15.70
N THR A 183 -5.53 -1.60 -15.86
CA THR A 183 -6.73 -1.91 -15.06
C THR A 183 -7.21 -3.34 -15.31
N THR A 184 -7.19 -3.81 -16.57
CA THR A 184 -7.60 -5.17 -16.93
C THR A 184 -6.68 -6.23 -16.33
N VAL A 185 -5.36 -6.02 -16.32
CA VAL A 185 -4.40 -6.98 -15.73
C VAL A 185 -4.57 -7.11 -14.22
N LEU A 186 -5.03 -6.05 -13.55
CA LEU A 186 -5.28 -6.07 -12.11
C LEU A 186 -6.75 -6.41 -11.75
N ALA A 187 -7.58 -6.72 -12.74
CA ALA A 187 -8.90 -7.28 -12.51
C ALA A 187 -8.79 -8.79 -12.27
N ARG A 188 -9.72 -9.34 -11.49
CA ARG A 188 -9.75 -10.76 -11.15
C ARG A 188 -9.99 -11.62 -12.39
N THR A 189 -9.18 -12.68 -12.51
CA THR A 189 -9.41 -13.73 -13.51
C THR A 189 -10.57 -14.65 -13.15
N GLU A 190 -11.36 -15.05 -14.15
CA GLU A 190 -12.40 -16.08 -14.01
C GLU A 190 -11.90 -17.50 -14.34
N LEU A 191 -10.62 -17.65 -14.68
CA LEU A 191 -10.04 -18.94 -15.00
C LEU A 191 -10.14 -19.89 -13.80
N PRO A 192 -10.57 -21.14 -14.01
CA PRO A 192 -10.72 -22.09 -12.93
C PRO A 192 -9.36 -22.51 -12.39
N VAL A 193 -9.31 -22.77 -11.09
CA VAL A 193 -8.09 -23.19 -10.37
C VAL A 193 -8.13 -24.71 -10.15
N ASP A 194 -6.97 -25.37 -10.09
CA ASP A 194 -6.92 -26.77 -9.66
C ASP A 194 -7.08 -26.85 -8.14
N LYS A 195 -8.07 -27.62 -7.67
CA LYS A 195 -8.41 -27.68 -6.23
C LYS A 195 -7.31 -28.37 -5.42
N GLY A 196 -6.75 -29.45 -5.95
CA GLY A 196 -5.69 -30.19 -5.26
C GLY A 196 -4.46 -29.32 -5.07
N TRP A 197 -4.08 -28.58 -6.13
CA TRP A 197 -2.98 -27.62 -6.10
C TRP A 197 -3.24 -26.46 -5.15
N TYR A 198 -4.43 -25.86 -5.21
CA TYR A 198 -4.82 -24.78 -4.29
C TYR A 198 -4.73 -25.23 -2.83
N SER A 199 -5.30 -26.38 -2.48
CA SER A 199 -5.28 -26.89 -1.09
C SER A 199 -3.87 -27.23 -0.60
N GLN A 200 -2.97 -27.69 -1.49
CA GLN A 200 -1.57 -27.92 -1.12
C GLN A 200 -0.86 -26.61 -0.77
N LEU A 201 -1.05 -25.56 -1.56
CA LEU A 201 -0.48 -24.25 -1.28
C LEU A 201 -1.13 -23.56 -0.06
N GLU A 202 -2.43 -23.79 0.16
CA GLU A 202 -3.17 -23.23 1.29
C GLU A 202 -2.67 -23.78 2.62
N ALA A 203 -2.24 -25.05 2.63
CA ALA A 203 -1.60 -25.67 3.78
C ALA A 203 -0.25 -25.01 4.16
N VAL A 204 0.40 -24.31 3.23
CA VAL A 204 1.56 -23.45 3.51
C VAL A 204 1.07 -22.08 4.00
N SER A 205 0.22 -21.42 3.21
CA SER A 205 -0.36 -20.13 3.55
C SER A 205 -1.53 -19.80 2.61
N PRO A 206 -2.61 -19.16 3.08
CA PRO A 206 -3.66 -18.63 2.20
C PRO A 206 -3.11 -17.72 1.09
N VAL A 207 -2.04 -16.98 1.38
CA VAL A 207 -1.35 -16.11 0.40
C VAL A 207 -0.66 -16.92 -0.69
N ALA A 208 -0.03 -18.05 -0.32
CA ALA A 208 0.60 -18.94 -1.28
C ALA A 208 -0.44 -19.57 -2.22
N ALA A 209 -1.62 -19.94 -1.72
CA ALA A 209 -2.71 -20.48 -2.55
C ALA A 209 -3.27 -19.43 -3.51
N GLU A 210 -3.59 -18.23 -3.01
CA GLU A 210 -4.15 -17.14 -3.82
C GLU A 210 -3.23 -16.79 -4.99
N VAL A 211 -1.93 -16.71 -4.74
CA VAL A 211 -0.95 -16.30 -5.74
C VAL A 211 -0.49 -17.47 -6.60
N GLY A 212 -0.10 -18.58 -5.98
CA GLY A 212 0.56 -19.71 -6.62
C GLY A 212 -0.39 -20.65 -7.38
N ALA A 213 -1.70 -20.53 -7.17
CA ALA A 213 -2.70 -21.32 -7.91
C ALA A 213 -3.46 -20.52 -8.97
N SER A 214 -3.37 -19.18 -8.97
CA SER A 214 -4.06 -18.31 -9.92
C SER A 214 -3.29 -18.17 -11.23
N ALA A 215 -4.00 -18.07 -12.36
CA ALA A 215 -3.37 -17.75 -13.65
C ALA A 215 -3.10 -16.23 -13.83
N GLY A 216 -3.71 -15.38 -13.00
CA GLY A 216 -3.56 -13.93 -13.02
C GLY A 216 -3.21 -13.34 -11.65
N THR A 217 -2.83 -12.06 -11.60
CA THR A 217 -2.83 -11.26 -10.38
C THR A 217 -4.13 -10.43 -10.31
N HIS A 218 -4.34 -9.70 -9.23
CA HIS A 218 -5.45 -8.76 -9.09
C HIS A 218 -5.21 -7.77 -7.95
N ILE A 219 -6.01 -6.70 -7.89
CA ILE A 219 -6.09 -5.83 -6.71
C ILE A 219 -6.63 -6.65 -5.53
N HIS A 220 -5.77 -6.96 -4.58
CA HIS A 220 -6.12 -7.69 -3.37
C HIS A 220 -6.93 -6.81 -2.42
N ALA A 221 -6.46 -5.59 -2.19
CA ALA A 221 -7.14 -4.58 -1.38
C ALA A 221 -7.00 -3.20 -2.04
N LEU A 222 -8.02 -2.37 -1.87
CA LEU A 222 -8.00 -0.97 -2.28
C LEU A 222 -8.64 -0.15 -1.18
N ARG A 223 -7.90 0.80 -0.60
CA ARG A 223 -8.32 1.56 0.56
C ARG A 223 -8.49 3.05 0.21
N PRO A 224 -9.69 3.63 0.38
CA PRO A 224 -9.84 5.08 0.33
C PRO A 224 -9.34 5.71 1.62
N ARG A 225 -8.93 6.98 1.52
CA ARG A 225 -8.58 7.79 2.69
C ARG A 225 -9.81 8.39 3.35
N VAL A 226 -9.85 8.30 4.68
CA VAL A 226 -10.87 8.92 5.54
C VAL A 226 -10.22 9.86 6.55
N LEU A 227 -10.88 10.98 6.85
CA LEU A 227 -10.43 11.95 7.87
C LEU A 227 -10.75 11.48 9.30
N ASP A 228 -11.87 10.77 9.47
CA ASP A 228 -12.35 10.26 10.77
C ASP A 228 -12.67 8.76 10.66
N ILE A 229 -11.68 7.93 11.00
CA ILE A 229 -11.80 6.47 10.88
C ILE A 229 -12.73 5.86 11.94
N ASP A 230 -12.86 6.49 13.11
CA ASP A 230 -13.75 6.03 14.17
C ASP A 230 -15.21 6.25 13.78
N GLU A 231 -15.53 7.43 13.21
CA GLU A 231 -16.85 7.72 12.66
C GLU A 231 -17.20 6.82 11.48
N LEU A 232 -16.25 6.58 10.57
CA LEU A 232 -16.42 5.60 9.48
C LEU A 232 -16.74 4.20 10.04
N SER A 233 -15.97 3.74 11.02
CA SER A 233 -16.19 2.47 11.69
C SER A 233 -17.57 2.40 12.34
N ARG A 234 -18.02 3.47 13.00
CA ARG A 234 -19.35 3.56 13.60
C ARG A 234 -20.45 3.44 12.53
N ARG A 235 -20.36 4.20 11.43
CA ARG A 235 -21.35 4.17 10.33
C ARG A 235 -21.41 2.82 9.62
N MET A 236 -20.25 2.24 9.31
CA MET A 236 -20.19 0.93 8.65
C MET A 236 -20.77 -0.18 9.55
N ARG A 237 -20.51 -0.16 10.86
CA ARG A 237 -21.15 -1.10 11.81
C ARG A 237 -22.65 -0.89 11.89
N ALA A 238 -23.14 0.35 11.87
CA ALA A 238 -24.57 0.66 11.86
C ALA A 238 -25.28 0.15 10.60
N LEU A 239 -24.56 0.04 9.47
CA LEU A 239 -25.03 -0.60 8.24
C LEU A 239 -24.94 -2.13 8.24
N GLY A 240 -24.49 -2.75 9.34
CA GLY A 240 -24.39 -4.20 9.50
C GLY A 240 -23.08 -4.83 9.00
N PHE A 241 -22.05 -4.04 8.69
CA PHE A 241 -20.76 -4.58 8.30
C PHE A 241 -19.92 -5.00 9.51
N THR A 242 -19.31 -6.18 9.43
CA THR A 242 -18.42 -6.73 10.48
C THR A 242 -16.98 -6.30 10.22
N MET A 243 -16.36 -5.68 11.23
CA MET A 243 -14.93 -5.35 11.21
C MET A 243 -14.06 -6.59 11.43
N VAL A 244 -12.87 -6.54 10.85
CA VAL A 244 -11.80 -7.52 11.02
C VAL A 244 -10.75 -6.90 11.92
N ASP A 245 -10.50 -7.53 13.08
CA ASP A 245 -9.43 -7.18 14.02
C ASP A 245 -9.42 -5.72 14.52
N GLY A 246 -10.53 -5.01 14.42
CA GLY A 246 -10.65 -3.63 14.91
C GLY A 246 -9.91 -2.60 14.05
N ILE A 247 -9.53 -1.47 14.65
CA ILE A 247 -8.70 -0.44 14.01
C ILE A 247 -7.25 -0.73 14.38
N GLN A 248 -6.40 -0.89 13.37
CA GLN A 248 -4.95 -1.07 13.51
C GLN A 248 -4.24 0.28 13.45
N GLY A 249 -3.16 0.43 14.21
CA GLY A 249 -2.41 1.68 14.33
C GLY A 249 -2.50 2.24 15.76
N PRO A 250 -2.17 3.53 15.98
CA PRO A 250 -2.33 4.15 17.28
C PRO A 250 -3.82 4.13 17.71
N PRO A 251 -4.11 4.05 19.02
CA PRO A 251 -5.47 4.17 19.52
C PRO A 251 -6.04 5.57 19.22
N GLU A 252 -7.34 5.75 19.45
CA GLU A 252 -7.90 7.10 19.59
C GLU A 252 -7.33 7.74 20.87
N TRP A 253 -6.70 8.90 20.74
CA TRP A 253 -5.99 9.60 21.83
C TRP A 253 -5.94 11.10 21.54
N ASP A 254 -5.65 11.92 22.56
CA ASP A 254 -5.69 13.39 22.50
C ASP A 254 -4.42 14.02 21.85
N GLY A 255 -3.59 13.22 21.19
CA GLY A 255 -2.35 13.66 20.56
C GLY A 255 -2.44 13.78 19.04
N PRO A 256 -1.32 14.14 18.37
CA PRO A 256 -1.28 14.27 16.92
C PRO A 256 -1.57 12.95 16.21
N ALA A 257 -2.25 13.02 15.06
CA ALA A 257 -2.37 11.87 14.18
C ALA A 257 -0.99 11.51 13.60
N VAL A 258 -0.48 10.31 13.90
CA VAL A 258 0.84 9.84 13.44
C VAL A 258 0.72 8.59 12.59
N LEU A 259 1.57 8.49 11.57
CA LEU A 259 1.60 7.41 10.59
C LEU A 259 0.22 7.17 9.96
N LEU A 260 -0.42 6.03 10.25
CA LEU A 260 -1.76 5.73 9.78
C LEU A 260 -2.53 4.89 10.79
N ARG A 261 -3.85 5.00 10.71
CA ARG A 261 -4.81 4.07 11.31
C ARG A 261 -5.58 3.40 10.17
N GLN A 262 -5.82 2.10 10.25
CA GLN A 262 -6.54 1.38 9.20
C GLN A 262 -7.54 0.39 9.78
N THR A 263 -8.64 0.17 9.06
CA THR A 263 -9.66 -0.83 9.38
C THR A 263 -10.01 -1.63 8.15
N SER A 264 -10.50 -2.85 8.35
CA SER A 264 -11.03 -3.70 7.28
C SER A 264 -12.40 -4.25 7.68
N PHE A 265 -13.29 -4.36 6.69
CA PHE A 265 -14.61 -4.96 6.83
C PHE A 265 -14.68 -6.23 6.00
N ARG A 266 -15.32 -7.27 6.55
CA ARG A 266 -15.56 -8.50 5.81
C ARG A 266 -16.44 -8.19 4.60
N ALA A 267 -15.97 -8.56 3.42
CA ALA A 267 -16.69 -8.46 2.16
C ALA A 267 -16.90 -9.86 1.59
N MET A 268 -18.11 -10.13 1.10
CA MET A 268 -18.33 -11.36 0.34
C MET A 268 -17.59 -11.25 -0.98
N SER A 269 -16.76 -12.23 -1.31
CA SER A 269 -16.11 -12.31 -2.62
C SER A 269 -16.91 -13.20 -3.57
N LYS A 270 -16.70 -13.02 -4.87
CA LYS A 270 -17.15 -14.01 -5.85
C LYS A 270 -16.37 -15.33 -5.63
N PRO A 271 -17.02 -16.50 -5.70
CA PRO A 271 -16.34 -17.77 -5.55
C PRO A 271 -15.25 -18.03 -6.60
N HIS A 272 -14.17 -18.72 -6.22
CA HIS A 272 -13.27 -19.39 -7.15
C HIS A 272 -13.98 -20.59 -7.78
N ARG A 273 -13.84 -20.73 -9.11
CA ARG A 273 -14.26 -21.93 -9.83
C ARG A 273 -13.12 -22.94 -9.81
N PHE A 274 -13.39 -24.22 -9.53
CA PHE A 274 -12.38 -25.28 -9.59
C PHE A 274 -12.58 -26.20 -10.79
N ILE A 275 -11.46 -26.68 -11.36
CA ILE A 275 -11.43 -27.52 -12.57
C ILE A 275 -12.09 -28.91 -12.34
N SER A 276 -12.03 -29.46 -11.12
CA SER A 276 -12.23 -30.91 -10.92
C SER A 276 -13.28 -31.35 -9.88
N SER A 277 -14.20 -30.49 -9.43
CA SER A 277 -15.27 -30.97 -8.52
C SER A 277 -16.64 -30.28 -8.62
N GLY A 278 -16.89 -29.43 -9.63
CA GLY A 278 -18.12 -28.62 -9.67
C GLY A 278 -18.32 -27.73 -8.42
N GLY A 279 -17.29 -27.65 -7.57
CA GLY A 279 -17.32 -26.95 -6.30
C GLY A 279 -16.80 -25.54 -6.49
N THR A 280 -17.35 -24.62 -5.71
CA THR A 280 -16.91 -23.25 -5.59
C THR A 280 -16.40 -23.03 -4.17
N VAL A 281 -15.20 -22.46 -4.01
CA VAL A 281 -14.75 -21.94 -2.70
C VAL A 281 -14.92 -20.44 -2.76
N VAL A 282 -15.66 -19.90 -1.80
CA VAL A 282 -15.74 -18.45 -1.60
C VAL A 282 -14.54 -18.05 -0.75
N GLY A 283 -13.57 -17.38 -1.36
CA GLY A 283 -12.53 -16.71 -0.58
C GLY A 283 -13.14 -15.58 0.24
N GLU A 284 -12.60 -15.28 1.42
CA GLU A 284 -12.98 -14.06 2.13
C GLU A 284 -12.26 -12.87 1.48
N ARG A 285 -12.99 -11.78 1.21
CA ARG A 285 -12.39 -10.50 0.79
C ARG A 285 -12.59 -9.47 1.88
N PHE A 286 -11.78 -8.43 1.81
CA PHE A 286 -11.82 -7.34 2.76
C PHE A 286 -11.86 -6.03 1.99
N ALA A 287 -12.75 -5.14 2.42
CA ALA A 287 -12.73 -3.74 2.00
C ALA A 287 -12.30 -2.94 3.22
N GLY A 288 -11.20 -2.20 3.10
CA GLY A 288 -10.66 -1.41 4.19
C GLY A 288 -10.53 0.05 3.81
N ALA A 289 -10.36 0.89 4.82
CA ALA A 289 -10.09 2.32 4.68
C ALA A 289 -8.99 2.70 5.68
N GLU A 290 -8.38 3.85 5.44
CA GLU A 290 -7.26 4.33 6.25
C GLU A 290 -7.33 5.83 6.49
N ALA A 291 -6.93 6.24 7.69
CA ALA A 291 -6.66 7.61 8.04
C ALA A 291 -5.15 7.78 8.13
N ARG A 292 -4.62 8.86 7.53
CA ARG A 292 -3.19 9.16 7.48
C ARG A 292 -2.89 10.42 8.25
N GLY A 293 -1.90 10.31 9.13
CA GLY A 293 -1.33 11.41 9.89
C GLY A 293 0.07 11.75 9.39
N LEU A 294 0.87 12.33 10.28
CA LEU A 294 2.20 12.83 9.97
C LEU A 294 3.29 11.74 10.01
N ALA A 295 4.31 11.91 9.17
CA ALA A 295 5.46 11.02 9.06
C ALA A 295 6.42 11.20 10.25
N LEU A 296 6.82 10.08 10.84
CA LEU A 296 7.77 10.06 11.96
C LEU A 296 9.21 9.88 11.47
N THR A 297 10.13 10.56 12.14
CA THR A 297 11.58 10.29 12.07
C THR A 297 11.92 8.96 12.74
N PRO A 298 13.14 8.41 12.57
CA PRO A 298 13.54 7.18 13.27
C PRO A 298 13.35 7.24 14.81
N PRO A 299 13.74 8.32 15.53
CA PRO A 299 13.46 8.43 16.96
C PRO A 299 11.97 8.42 17.33
N GLY A 300 11.13 9.10 16.54
CA GLY A 300 9.67 9.06 16.73
C GLY A 300 9.09 7.68 16.48
N ARG A 301 9.58 7.02 15.42
CA ARG A 301 9.17 5.68 15.01
C ARG A 301 9.53 4.63 16.06
N GLU A 302 10.70 4.74 16.68
CA GLU A 302 11.15 3.80 17.71
C GLU A 302 10.21 3.78 18.93
N ILE A 303 9.71 4.95 19.37
CA ILE A 303 8.73 5.03 20.45
C ILE A 303 7.37 4.49 19.99
N TYR A 304 6.94 4.84 18.78
CA TYR A 304 5.70 4.32 18.18
C TYR A 304 5.71 2.79 18.15
N ASP A 305 6.77 2.17 17.64
CA ASP A 305 6.85 0.71 17.45
C ASP A 305 6.86 -0.01 18.81
N ARG A 306 7.50 0.57 19.84
CA ARG A 306 7.41 0.03 21.22
C ARG A 306 5.99 0.06 21.78
N LEU A 307 5.26 1.15 21.57
CA LEU A 307 3.88 1.26 22.06
C LEU A 307 2.95 0.32 21.29
N ALA A 308 3.11 0.23 19.97
CA ALA A 308 2.35 -0.68 19.13
C ALA A 308 2.63 -2.15 19.48
N ALA A 309 3.89 -2.53 19.69
CA ALA A 309 4.25 -3.89 20.09
C ALA A 309 3.75 -4.29 21.48
N ALA A 310 3.53 -3.30 22.36
CA ALA A 310 2.95 -3.50 23.69
C ALA A 310 1.42 -3.48 23.70
N ASP A 311 0.76 -3.24 22.55
CA ASP A 311 -0.69 -3.00 22.45
C ASP A 311 -1.15 -1.91 23.45
N ALA A 312 -0.34 -0.83 23.54
CA ALA A 312 -0.48 0.20 24.55
C ALA A 312 -1.79 0.99 24.38
N ASP A 313 -2.50 1.21 25.49
CA ASP A 313 -3.75 1.97 25.50
C ASP A 313 -3.54 3.50 25.40
N ALA A 314 -4.62 4.26 25.20
CA ALA A 314 -4.56 5.71 25.10
C ALA A 314 -3.86 6.39 26.29
N ALA A 315 -3.99 5.85 27.51
CA ALA A 315 -3.34 6.40 28.70
C ALA A 315 -1.83 6.13 28.74
N GLU A 316 -1.35 5.05 28.13
CA GLU A 316 0.07 4.82 27.90
C GLU A 316 0.64 5.72 26.80
N TRP A 317 -0.10 5.92 25.71
CA TRP A 317 0.25 6.87 24.66
C TRP A 317 0.39 8.29 25.21
N ASP A 318 -0.60 8.76 25.96
CA ASP A 318 -0.59 10.08 26.61
C ASP A 318 0.62 10.31 27.54
N ARG A 319 1.13 9.24 28.15
CA ARG A 319 2.27 9.31 29.08
C ARG A 319 3.62 9.25 28.37
N ARG A 320 3.72 8.57 27.22
CA ARG A 320 5.00 8.18 26.62
C ARG A 320 5.26 8.83 25.26
N PHE A 321 4.24 9.32 24.57
CA PHE A 321 4.37 9.98 23.27
C PHE A 321 4.10 11.50 23.39
N PRO A 322 4.85 12.37 22.69
CA PRO A 322 4.58 13.80 22.68
C PRO A 322 3.15 14.17 22.28
N ARG A 323 2.52 15.09 23.02
CA ARG A 323 1.09 15.39 22.88
C ARG A 323 0.77 16.49 21.87
N THR A 324 1.80 17.12 21.29
CA THR A 324 1.61 18.19 20.32
C THR A 324 2.61 18.08 19.18
N GLU A 325 2.25 18.58 18.01
CA GLU A 325 3.18 18.65 16.87
C GLU A 325 4.36 19.57 17.12
N ALA A 326 4.17 20.65 17.87
CA ALA A 326 5.26 21.52 18.29
C ALA A 326 6.29 20.76 19.13
N GLU A 327 5.83 19.89 20.03
CA GLU A 327 6.71 19.03 20.81
C GLU A 327 7.40 17.98 19.93
N LEU A 328 6.67 17.34 19.00
CA LEU A 328 7.28 16.41 18.03
C LEU A 328 8.35 17.08 17.17
N GLY A 329 8.08 18.28 16.67
CA GLY A 329 9.02 19.06 15.87
C GLY A 329 10.25 19.49 16.66
N SER A 330 10.07 20.01 17.88
CA SER A 330 11.19 20.44 18.74
C SER A 330 12.09 19.29 19.19
N ARG A 331 11.53 18.08 19.34
CA ARG A 331 12.28 16.87 19.68
C ARG A 331 12.85 16.14 18.45
N GLY A 332 12.61 16.65 17.23
CA GLY A 332 13.02 16.00 15.99
C GLY A 332 12.41 14.61 15.83
N MET A 333 11.17 14.42 16.27
CA MET A 333 10.46 13.13 16.27
C MET A 333 9.53 12.97 15.06
N ALA A 334 9.24 14.04 14.33
CA ALA A 334 8.44 14.03 13.12
C ALA A 334 8.98 14.97 12.05
N TYR A 335 8.58 14.72 10.81
CA TYR A 335 8.97 15.55 9.66
C TYR A 335 7.95 16.65 9.40
N PHE A 336 8.47 17.85 9.10
CA PHE A 336 7.67 19.04 8.81
C PHE A 336 8.21 19.75 7.56
N THR A 337 7.31 20.29 6.74
CA THR A 337 7.66 21.35 5.80
C THR A 337 7.53 22.72 6.44
N TYR A 338 8.27 23.69 5.95
CA TYR A 338 8.23 25.06 6.43
C TYR A 338 7.78 26.00 5.32
N ARG A 339 6.89 26.93 5.66
CA ARG A 339 6.52 28.07 4.81
C ARG A 339 6.66 29.38 5.57
N ARG A 340 6.88 30.46 4.84
CA ARG A 340 6.94 31.82 5.40
C ARG A 340 5.62 32.54 5.17
N GLU A 341 5.08 33.14 6.23
CA GLU A 341 3.93 34.03 6.18
C GLU A 341 4.28 35.33 6.90
N GLY A 342 4.65 36.35 6.14
CA GLY A 342 5.26 37.57 6.69
C GLY A 342 6.61 37.26 7.36
N ASP A 343 6.71 37.55 8.66
CA ASP A 343 7.90 37.25 9.48
C ASP A 343 7.80 35.93 10.26
N ARG A 344 6.72 35.17 10.08
CA ARG A 344 6.50 33.90 10.78
C ARG A 344 6.91 32.72 9.91
N HIS A 345 7.58 31.75 10.53
CA HIS A 345 7.81 30.42 9.96
C HIS A 345 6.71 29.50 10.47
N ILE A 346 5.91 28.95 9.56
CA ILE A 346 4.85 28.01 9.86
C ILE A 346 5.37 26.62 9.51
N ALA A 347 5.37 25.72 10.49
CA ALA A 347 5.67 24.31 10.31
C ALA A 347 4.37 23.56 9.97
N GLU A 348 4.41 22.79 8.90
CA GLU A 348 3.28 21.99 8.40
C GLU A 348 3.70 20.51 8.41
N PRO A 349 2.90 19.60 8.99
CA PRO A 349 3.27 18.20 9.08
C PRO A 349 3.39 17.57 7.69
N ILE A 350 4.45 16.78 7.47
CA ILE A 350 4.55 15.96 6.26
C ILE A 350 3.68 14.73 6.44
N VAL A 351 2.76 14.50 5.50
CA VAL A 351 1.86 13.33 5.53
C VAL A 351 2.69 12.04 5.39
N TYR A 352 2.33 11.01 6.15
CA TYR A 352 2.87 9.68 5.96
C TYR A 352 2.26 9.04 4.71
N GLU A 353 3.08 8.78 3.70
CA GLU A 353 2.71 8.24 2.37
C GLU A 353 3.04 6.74 2.24
N ASP A 354 3.61 6.12 3.28
CA ASP A 354 4.00 4.70 3.28
C ASP A 354 2.98 3.82 4.03
N PHE A 355 3.31 2.54 4.26
CA PHE A 355 2.40 1.54 4.81
C PHE A 355 2.86 1.04 6.18
N LEU A 356 1.98 0.34 6.91
CA LEU A 356 2.35 -0.46 8.08
C LEU A 356 2.46 -1.95 7.66
N PRO A 357 3.37 -2.76 8.26
CA PRO A 357 4.36 -2.42 9.30
C PRO A 357 5.50 -1.53 8.77
N ALA A 358 6.49 -1.20 9.61
CA ALA A 358 7.69 -0.48 9.16
C ALA A 358 8.38 -1.24 8.02
N PRO A 359 9.04 -0.54 7.09
CA PRO A 359 10.07 -1.18 6.28
C PRO A 359 11.11 -1.84 7.20
N THR A 360 11.54 -3.04 6.84
CA THR A 360 12.55 -3.81 7.56
C THR A 360 13.94 -3.23 7.24
N GLU A 361 14.70 -2.84 8.27
CA GLU A 361 16.15 -2.65 8.12
C GLU A 361 16.77 -4.04 7.93
N ASP A 362 17.60 -4.24 6.89
CA ASP A 362 18.15 -5.53 6.45
C ASP A 362 18.50 -6.48 7.63
N ALA A 363 17.55 -7.35 7.98
CA ALA A 363 17.68 -8.25 9.11
C ALA A 363 18.16 -9.62 8.62
N CYS A 364 19.43 -9.69 8.25
CA CYS A 364 20.11 -10.98 8.06
C CYS A 364 21.52 -10.95 8.66
N THR A 365 21.60 -11.02 10.00
CA THR A 365 22.87 -11.23 10.74
C THR A 365 22.90 -12.54 11.54
N ARG A 366 21.90 -13.42 11.40
CA ARG A 366 21.93 -14.73 12.05
C ARG A 366 22.49 -15.80 11.12
N ALA A 367 23.78 -16.06 11.26
CA ALA A 367 24.47 -17.18 10.66
C ALA A 367 24.01 -18.50 11.30
N GLU A 368 22.95 -19.11 10.77
CA GLU A 368 22.68 -20.54 10.94
C GLU A 368 21.67 -21.00 9.88
N VAL A 369 22.14 -21.77 8.89
CA VAL A 369 21.40 -22.59 7.90
C VAL A 369 20.42 -21.84 6.97
N ASP A 370 20.86 -21.52 5.74
CA ASP A 370 20.05 -21.23 4.53
C ASP A 370 18.65 -20.59 4.77
N CYS A 371 18.61 -19.53 5.60
CA CYS A 371 17.40 -18.93 6.18
C CYS A 371 16.68 -17.97 5.21
N GLY A 372 16.49 -18.32 3.93
CA GLY A 372 15.90 -17.37 2.99
C GLY A 372 16.72 -16.07 2.87
N ALA A 373 18.03 -16.15 3.14
CA ALA A 373 19.03 -15.07 3.09
C ALA A 373 19.16 -14.43 1.71
N ARG A 374 18.46 -14.98 0.71
CA ARG A 374 18.33 -14.42 -0.63
C ARG A 374 17.43 -13.19 -0.70
N TYR A 375 16.41 -13.09 0.16
CA TYR A 375 15.42 -12.02 0.07
C TYR A 375 15.79 -10.91 1.07
N HIS A 376 16.42 -9.87 0.55
CA HIS A 376 16.86 -8.67 1.27
C HIS A 376 16.78 -7.45 0.35
N LEU A 377 17.05 -6.25 0.87
CA LEU A 377 16.95 -5.01 0.10
C LEU A 377 17.82 -5.01 -1.18
N PRO A 378 19.10 -5.45 -1.17
CA PRO A 378 19.88 -5.54 -2.41
C PRO A 378 19.29 -6.48 -3.48
N TRP A 379 18.73 -7.63 -3.08
CA TRP A 379 18.07 -8.57 -4.00
C TRP A 379 16.82 -7.95 -4.61
N LEU A 380 16.05 -7.21 -3.80
CA LEU A 380 14.87 -6.50 -4.27
C LEU A 380 15.28 -5.46 -5.32
N ALA A 381 16.29 -4.64 -5.04
CA ALA A 381 16.79 -3.63 -5.98
C ALA A 381 17.29 -4.24 -7.29
N GLU A 382 18.05 -5.35 -7.23
CA GLU A 382 18.52 -6.09 -8.41
C GLU A 382 17.35 -6.68 -9.22
N THR A 383 16.36 -7.25 -8.54
CA THR A 383 15.16 -7.81 -9.15
C THR A 383 14.34 -6.73 -9.85
N LEU A 384 14.19 -5.56 -9.24
CA LEU A 384 13.48 -4.43 -9.82
C LEU A 384 14.28 -3.73 -10.95
N GLY A 385 15.60 -3.93 -10.98
CA GLY A 385 16.52 -3.24 -11.90
C GLY A 385 16.62 -1.75 -11.62
N ARG A 386 16.37 -1.32 -10.37
CA ARG A 386 16.41 0.08 -9.93
C ARG A 386 16.58 0.14 -8.40
N ALA A 387 17.05 1.29 -7.91
CA ALA A 387 17.14 1.52 -6.47
C ALA A 387 15.75 1.49 -5.81
N VAL A 388 15.70 0.91 -4.61
CA VAL A 388 14.56 1.02 -3.70
C VAL A 388 14.85 2.20 -2.77
N HIS A 389 13.96 3.17 -2.74
CA HIS A 389 14.16 4.38 -1.96
C HIS A 389 13.91 4.12 -0.47
N ASP A 390 14.75 4.70 0.39
CA ASP A 390 14.48 4.77 1.82
C ASP A 390 13.40 5.85 2.08
N PRO A 391 12.24 5.49 2.67
CA PRO A 391 11.21 6.48 2.97
C PRO A 391 11.68 7.57 3.93
N PHE A 392 12.55 7.26 4.91
CA PHE A 392 13.04 8.28 5.84
C PHE A 392 13.87 9.34 5.13
N ALA A 393 14.75 8.91 4.21
CA ALA A 393 15.51 9.82 3.37
C ALA A 393 14.61 10.73 2.51
N LEU A 394 13.52 10.20 1.94
CA LEU A 394 12.57 11.00 1.15
C LEU A 394 11.89 12.08 1.99
N TYR A 395 11.42 11.76 3.20
CA TYR A 395 10.79 12.74 4.09
C TYR A 395 11.80 13.80 4.58
N GLN A 396 13.02 13.37 4.89
CA GLN A 396 14.11 14.28 5.28
C GLN A 396 14.42 15.25 4.14
N GLU A 397 14.52 14.77 2.90
CA GLU A 397 14.77 15.61 1.74
C GLU A 397 13.64 16.63 1.51
N GLN A 398 12.38 16.21 1.64
CA GLN A 398 11.24 17.11 1.55
C GLN A 398 11.29 18.23 2.62
N GLN A 399 11.62 17.86 3.85
CA GLN A 399 11.81 18.81 4.95
C GLN A 399 12.94 19.80 4.63
N ASP A 400 14.12 19.32 4.21
CA ASP A 400 15.29 20.16 3.96
C ASP A 400 15.07 21.11 2.78
N ARG A 401 14.49 20.64 1.66
CA ARG A 401 14.11 21.49 0.54
C ARG A 401 13.12 22.60 0.94
N SER A 402 12.25 22.35 1.91
CA SER A 402 11.32 23.39 2.40
C SER A 402 12.03 24.43 3.28
N ARG A 403 13.03 24.02 4.07
CA ARG A 403 13.85 24.94 4.87
C ARG A 403 14.68 25.86 3.98
N GLU A 404 15.33 25.31 2.96
CA GLU A 404 16.15 26.08 2.00
C GLU A 404 15.31 27.15 1.29
N ARG A 405 14.12 26.79 0.83
CA ARG A 405 13.16 27.74 0.20
C ARG A 405 12.68 28.84 1.13
N THR A 406 12.61 28.57 2.43
CA THR A 406 12.12 29.53 3.44
C THR A 406 13.24 30.42 3.99
N ALA A 407 14.50 29.98 3.87
CA ALA A 407 15.69 30.73 4.28
C ALA A 407 16.18 31.73 3.22
N SER A 408 15.83 31.50 1.95
CA SER A 408 16.04 32.42 0.82
C SER A 408 14.96 33.50 0.80
#